data_AF-A0A2S3ZT90-F1
#
_entry.id   AF-A0A2S3ZT90-F1
#
_cell.length_a   1.000
_cell.length_b   1.000
_cell.length_c   1.000
_cell.angle_alpha   90.00
_cell.angle_beta   90.00
_cell.angle_gamma   90.00
#
_symmetry.space_group_name_H-M   'P 1'
#
loop_
_entity.id
_entity.type
_entity.pdbx_description
1 polymer ?
#
loop_
_entity_poly.entity_id
_entity_poly.type
_entity_poly.pdbx_seq_one_letter_code
_entity_poly.pdbx_strand_id
1 'polypeptide(L)'
;MSQRTVGVDADALATKYPSLFTRWQNGDLRPTAITPAFDPQARGGRAALFSASPFVGVWVDEACGAHEPAVDRWEQGLLYPTWEQLCRLSALTQTPLASLLTGEENNQPLLGCINDPTGFVLRHGFHPAIVATTVKSHPQQTSLGDMATAIHKAITDVRASIQAGTDPHTAFLTQLLGESDPTGPRTPWQ
;
A
#
# COMPACT_ATOMS: atom_id res chain seq x y z
N MET A 1 -26.99 -17.73 -0.99
CA MET A 1 -26.09 -17.26 0.09
C MET A 1 -26.06 -15.75 0.00
N SER A 2 -26.63 -15.07 1.00
CA SER A 2 -26.84 -13.62 1.02
C SER A 2 -25.54 -12.82 0.98
N GLN A 3 -25.58 -11.65 0.34
CA GLN A 3 -24.52 -10.64 0.29
C GLN A 3 -23.83 -10.49 1.66
N ARG A 4 -22.52 -10.73 1.68
CA ARG A 4 -21.63 -10.52 2.84
C ARG A 4 -20.98 -9.13 2.83
N THR A 5 -21.60 -8.15 2.17
CA THR A 5 -21.10 -6.77 2.18
C THR A 5 -21.27 -6.19 3.59
N VAL A 6 -20.19 -5.67 4.17
CA VAL A 6 -20.28 -4.96 5.45
C VAL A 6 -20.98 -3.63 5.22
N GLY A 7 -22.15 -3.44 5.83
CA GLY A 7 -22.87 -2.17 5.77
C GLY A 7 -22.11 -1.10 6.55
N VAL A 8 -21.66 -0.05 5.86
CA VAL A 8 -21.02 1.12 6.46
C VAL A 8 -21.66 2.38 5.90
N ASP A 9 -21.80 3.40 6.74
CA ASP A 9 -22.18 4.75 6.31
C ASP A 9 -20.89 5.56 6.13
N ALA A 10 -20.34 5.52 4.92
CA ALA A 10 -19.06 6.13 4.61
C ALA A 10 -19.10 7.66 4.71
N ASP A 11 -20.24 8.28 4.37
CA ASP A 11 -20.44 9.73 4.43
C ASP A 11 -20.54 10.21 5.89
N ALA A 12 -21.26 9.47 6.74
CA ALA A 12 -21.27 9.73 8.17
C ALA A 12 -19.88 9.57 8.80
N LEU A 13 -19.11 8.56 8.37
CA LEU A 13 -17.73 8.37 8.84
C LEU A 13 -16.79 9.48 8.38
N ALA A 14 -16.93 9.97 7.14
CA ALA A 14 -16.16 11.11 6.64
C ALA A 14 -16.49 12.39 7.43
N THR A 15 -17.78 12.60 7.73
CA THR A 15 -18.26 13.74 8.52
C THR A 15 -17.78 13.66 9.97
N LYS A 16 -17.81 12.46 10.56
CA LYS A 16 -17.38 12.21 11.95
C LYS A 16 -15.86 12.28 12.12
N TYR A 17 -15.10 11.88 11.10
CA TYR A 17 -13.64 11.80 11.13
C TYR A 17 -13.00 12.53 9.93
N PRO A 18 -13.18 13.87 9.83
CA PRO A 18 -12.73 14.63 8.65
C PRO A 18 -11.21 14.59 8.47
N SER A 19 -10.44 14.53 9.55
CA SER A 19 -8.99 14.38 9.48
C SER A 19 -8.57 13.04 8.87
N LEU A 20 -9.24 11.94 9.20
CA LEU A 20 -8.96 10.63 8.60
C LEU A 20 -9.35 10.60 7.11
N PHE A 21 -10.46 11.25 6.75
CA PHE A 21 -10.84 11.40 5.36
C PHE A 21 -9.77 12.16 4.55
N THR A 22 -9.26 13.28 5.08
CA THR A 22 -8.15 14.03 4.45
C THR A 22 -6.88 13.19 4.32
N ARG A 23 -6.54 12.39 5.33
CA ARG A 23 -5.39 11.47 5.25
C ARG A 23 -5.56 10.43 4.16
N TRP A 24 -6.76 9.85 4.02
CA TRP A 24 -7.08 8.98 2.89
C TRP A 24 -6.94 9.71 1.55
N GLN A 25 -7.41 10.95 1.43
CA GLN A 25 -7.23 11.74 0.20
C GLN A 25 -5.76 11.99 -0.15
N ASN A 26 -4.90 12.08 0.86
CA ASN A 26 -3.46 12.28 0.71
C ASN A 26 -2.68 10.98 0.42
N GLY A 27 -3.33 9.82 0.46
CA GLY A 27 -2.66 8.54 0.23
C GLY A 27 -1.98 7.94 1.46
N ASP A 28 -2.35 8.35 2.68
CA ASP A 28 -1.68 7.93 3.92
C ASP A 28 -1.89 6.44 4.26
N LEU A 29 -2.84 5.76 3.61
CA LEU A 29 -2.99 4.31 3.74
C LEU A 29 -1.75 3.61 3.18
N ARG A 30 -1.20 2.64 3.90
CA ARG A 30 -0.05 1.86 3.42
C ARG A 30 -0.47 0.44 3.08
N PRO A 31 -0.03 -0.14 1.96
CA PRO A 31 -0.25 -1.55 1.68
C PRO A 31 0.25 -2.47 2.81
N THR A 32 1.38 -2.11 3.44
CA THR A 32 1.91 -2.81 4.63
C THR A 32 1.02 -2.76 5.87
N ALA A 33 0.02 -1.87 5.94
CA ALA A 33 -0.95 -1.84 7.02
C ALA A 33 -2.17 -2.73 6.73
N ILE A 34 -2.41 -3.06 5.46
CA ILE A 34 -3.55 -3.90 5.02
C ILE A 34 -3.30 -5.36 5.34
N THR A 35 -2.13 -5.89 4.97
CA THR A 35 -1.81 -7.31 5.20
C THR A 35 -1.90 -7.72 6.67
N PRO A 36 -1.35 -6.95 7.65
CA PRO A 36 -1.52 -7.28 9.06
C PRO A 36 -2.95 -7.14 9.59
N ALA A 37 -3.82 -6.38 8.92
CA ALA A 37 -5.22 -6.25 9.30
C ALA A 37 -6.01 -7.55 8.98
N PHE A 38 -5.65 -8.23 7.90
CA PHE A 38 -6.22 -9.53 7.53
C PHE A 38 -5.47 -10.72 8.17
N ASP A 39 -4.19 -10.58 8.44
CA ASP A 39 -3.40 -11.60 9.12
C ASP A 39 -2.52 -11.00 10.21
N PRO A 40 -3.03 -10.90 11.45
CA PRO A 40 -2.26 -10.39 12.58
C PRO A 40 -0.98 -11.20 12.86
N GLN A 41 -0.91 -12.47 12.42
CA GLN A 41 0.25 -13.36 12.55
C GLN A 41 1.31 -13.11 11.45
N ALA A 42 0.99 -12.37 10.38
CA ALA A 42 1.93 -12.04 9.29
C ALA A 42 3.15 -11.22 9.74
N ARG A 43 3.16 -10.70 10.98
CA ARG A 43 4.28 -9.92 11.56
C ARG A 43 5.57 -10.74 11.83
N GLY A 44 5.67 -12.00 11.42
CA GLY A 44 6.71 -12.94 11.87
C GLY A 44 7.68 -13.53 10.82
N GLY A 45 7.67 -13.07 9.57
CA GLY A 45 8.54 -13.62 8.52
C GLY A 45 8.05 -14.96 7.95
N ARG A 46 8.96 -15.71 7.29
CA ARG A 46 8.67 -16.80 6.33
C ARG A 46 7.78 -17.95 6.87
N ALA A 47 7.67 -18.10 8.18
CA ALA A 47 6.81 -19.09 8.84
C ALA A 47 5.32 -18.69 8.92
N ALA A 48 4.98 -17.42 8.69
CA ALA A 48 3.61 -16.89 8.75
C ALA A 48 2.87 -16.89 7.40
N LEU A 49 3.54 -17.28 6.30
CA LEU A 49 2.97 -17.32 4.93
C LEU A 49 1.79 -18.29 4.73
N PHE A 50 1.48 -19.11 5.75
CA PHE A 50 0.38 -20.09 5.73
C PHE A 50 -0.51 -19.94 6.98
N SER A 51 -0.80 -18.71 7.39
CA SER A 51 -1.78 -18.45 8.44
C SER A 51 -3.14 -18.99 8.03
N ALA A 52 -3.76 -19.81 8.88
CA ALA A 52 -5.17 -20.22 8.78
C ALA A 52 -6.13 -19.06 9.11
N SER A 53 -5.79 -17.84 8.66
CA SER A 53 -6.60 -16.66 8.88
C SER A 53 -7.97 -16.88 8.22
N PRO A 54 -9.08 -16.50 8.88
CA PRO A 54 -10.39 -16.57 8.25
C PRO A 54 -10.45 -15.70 6.99
N PHE A 55 -9.59 -14.68 6.86
CA PHE A 55 -9.56 -13.69 5.78
C PHE A 55 -8.81 -14.13 4.51
N VAL A 56 -8.95 -15.40 4.12
CA VAL A 56 -8.40 -15.92 2.87
C VAL A 56 -9.53 -16.22 1.89
N GLY A 57 -9.42 -15.69 0.67
CA GLY A 57 -10.27 -16.02 -0.47
C GLY A 57 -11.20 -14.91 -0.96
N VAL A 58 -11.84 -15.20 -2.10
CA VAL A 58 -12.64 -14.29 -2.96
C VAL A 58 -13.71 -13.46 -2.22
N TRP A 59 -14.17 -13.96 -1.07
CA TRP A 59 -15.24 -13.35 -0.30
C TRP A 59 -14.79 -12.04 0.39
N VAL A 60 -13.48 -11.85 0.60
CA VAL A 60 -12.92 -10.65 1.24
C VAL A 60 -13.10 -9.42 0.36
N ASP A 61 -12.85 -9.55 -0.95
CA ASP A 61 -13.13 -8.50 -1.93
C ASP A 61 -14.61 -8.11 -1.91
N GLU A 62 -15.50 -9.10 -1.98
CA GLU A 62 -16.95 -8.87 -1.93
C GLU A 62 -17.38 -8.18 -0.64
N ALA A 63 -16.84 -8.61 0.51
CA ALA A 63 -17.14 -8.01 1.81
C ALA A 63 -16.71 -6.54 1.88
N CYS A 64 -15.58 -6.21 1.22
CA CYS A 64 -15.10 -4.84 1.08
C CYS A 64 -15.83 -4.04 -0.02
N GLY A 65 -16.75 -4.63 -0.79
CA GLY A 65 -17.39 -3.96 -1.92
C GLY A 65 -16.47 -3.76 -3.12
N ALA A 66 -15.54 -4.68 -3.33
CA ALA A 66 -14.63 -4.69 -4.46
C ALA A 66 -14.82 -5.96 -5.30
N HIS A 67 -14.32 -5.92 -6.53
CA HIS A 67 -14.26 -7.10 -7.39
C HIS A 67 -12.90 -7.76 -7.22
N GLU A 68 -12.88 -9.09 -7.04
CA GLU A 68 -11.63 -9.84 -7.02
C GLU A 68 -10.80 -9.55 -8.28
N PRO A 69 -9.47 -9.34 -8.18
CA PRO A 69 -8.60 -9.48 -6.99
C PRO A 69 -8.21 -8.13 -6.36
N ALA A 70 -9.14 -7.19 -6.20
CA ALA A 70 -8.84 -5.83 -5.77
C ALA A 70 -8.09 -5.73 -4.43
N VAL A 71 -8.45 -6.53 -3.42
CA VAL A 71 -7.79 -6.50 -2.11
C VAL A 71 -6.32 -6.93 -2.22
N ASP A 72 -6.04 -7.99 -2.98
CA ASP A 72 -4.65 -8.40 -3.29
C ASP A 72 -3.88 -7.27 -3.98
N ARG A 73 -4.55 -6.51 -4.86
CA ARG A 73 -3.95 -5.35 -5.53
C ARG A 73 -3.76 -4.16 -4.59
N TRP A 74 -4.57 -4.00 -3.55
CA TRP A 74 -4.34 -3.00 -2.49
C TRP A 74 -3.08 -3.33 -1.71
N GLU A 75 -2.90 -4.59 -1.33
CA GLU A 75 -1.69 -5.08 -0.63
C GLU A 75 -0.42 -4.97 -1.48
N GLN A 76 -0.56 -5.01 -2.80
CA GLN A 76 0.54 -4.82 -3.75
C GLN A 76 0.82 -3.33 -4.04
N GLY A 77 -0.01 -2.41 -3.56
CA GLY A 77 0.11 -0.98 -3.89
C GLY A 77 -0.34 -0.60 -5.30
N LEU A 78 -1.02 -1.51 -6.01
CA LEU A 78 -1.42 -1.37 -7.41
C LEU A 78 -2.79 -0.72 -7.59
N LEU A 79 -3.67 -0.83 -6.59
CA LEU A 79 -4.96 -0.18 -6.56
C LEU A 79 -5.15 0.51 -5.21
N TYR A 80 -5.72 1.71 -5.21
CA TYR A 80 -6.08 2.39 -3.98
C TYR A 80 -7.57 2.18 -3.69
N PRO A 81 -7.98 1.82 -2.46
CA PRO A 81 -9.40 1.66 -2.15
C PRO A 81 -10.11 3.01 -2.12
N THR A 82 -11.39 3.02 -2.50
CA THR A 82 -12.26 4.17 -2.20
C THR A 82 -12.43 4.33 -0.69
N TRP A 83 -12.87 5.51 -0.23
CA TRP A 83 -13.13 5.72 1.20
C TRP A 83 -14.13 4.71 1.77
N GLU A 84 -15.19 4.40 1.03
CA GLU A 84 -16.18 3.39 1.43
C GLU A 84 -15.55 2.01 1.57
N GLN A 85 -14.73 1.59 0.59
CA GLN A 85 -14.01 0.31 0.64
C GLN A 85 -13.05 0.23 1.83
N LEU A 86 -12.34 1.32 2.13
CA LEU A 86 -11.48 1.41 3.31
C LEU A 86 -12.28 1.32 4.62
N CYS A 87 -13.45 1.97 4.69
CA CYS A 87 -14.36 1.85 5.84
C CYS A 87 -14.86 0.42 6.03
N ARG A 88 -15.22 -0.27 4.93
CA ARG A 88 -15.62 -1.68 4.97
C ARG A 88 -14.48 -2.57 5.41
N LEU A 89 -13.26 -2.35 4.94
CA LEU A 89 -12.06 -3.06 5.38
C LEU A 89 -11.82 -2.88 6.88
N SER A 90 -11.92 -1.65 7.37
CA SER A 90 -11.80 -1.32 8.80
C SER A 90 -12.85 -2.06 9.63
N ALA A 91 -14.10 -2.06 9.20
CA ALA A 91 -15.19 -2.74 9.89
C ALA A 91 -15.05 -4.27 9.84
N LEU A 92 -14.66 -4.82 8.69
CA LEU A 92 -14.47 -6.26 8.47
C LEU A 92 -13.34 -6.84 9.34
N THR A 93 -12.21 -6.14 9.38
CA THR A 93 -11.02 -6.56 10.14
C THR A 93 -11.05 -6.11 11.59
N GLN A 94 -12.04 -5.30 11.97
CA GLN A 94 -12.09 -4.60 13.25
C GLN A 94 -10.84 -3.74 13.55
N THR A 95 -10.07 -3.40 12.50
CA THR A 95 -8.89 -2.55 12.60
C THR A 95 -9.33 -1.09 12.49
N PRO A 96 -9.01 -0.21 13.46
CA PRO A 96 -9.41 1.19 13.41
C PRO A 96 -8.88 1.90 12.16
N LEU A 97 -9.71 2.76 11.53
CA LEU A 97 -9.28 3.62 10.40
C LEU A 97 -7.99 4.40 10.72
N ALA A 98 -7.86 4.90 11.95
CA ALA A 98 -6.66 5.59 12.39
C ALA A 98 -5.41 4.71 12.32
N SER A 99 -5.52 3.41 12.63
CA SER A 99 -4.41 2.45 12.57
C SER A 99 -4.01 2.11 11.14
N LEU A 100 -4.98 2.02 10.23
CA LEU A 100 -4.74 1.81 8.80
C LEU A 100 -4.10 3.05 8.15
N LEU A 101 -4.47 4.23 8.63
CA LEU A 101 -3.99 5.52 8.13
C LEU A 101 -2.81 6.07 8.94
N THR A 102 -2.33 5.42 10.00
CA THR A 102 -1.16 5.91 10.78
C THR A 102 0.11 5.84 9.93
N GLY A 103 0.42 6.95 9.28
CA GLY A 103 1.62 7.17 8.50
C GLY A 103 2.92 7.29 9.31
N GLU A 104 3.10 6.58 10.42
CA GLU A 104 4.47 6.46 10.95
C GLU A 104 5.33 5.76 9.89
N GLU A 105 6.41 6.42 9.49
CA GLU A 105 7.47 5.87 8.65
C GLU A 105 8.21 4.77 9.38
N ASN A 106 7.53 3.66 9.67
CA ASN A 106 8.23 2.42 9.92
C ASN A 106 8.75 1.94 8.56
N ASN A 107 9.89 2.52 8.17
CA ASN A 107 10.80 2.06 7.13
C ASN A 107 11.46 0.72 7.54
N GLN A 108 10.74 -0.14 8.26
CA GLN A 108 11.16 -1.51 8.53
C GLN A 108 11.00 -2.25 7.20
N PRO A 109 12.10 -2.62 6.53
CA PRO A 109 12.01 -3.36 5.29
C PRO A 109 11.36 -4.71 5.57
N LEU A 110 10.27 -5.03 4.87
CA LEU A 110 9.72 -6.38 4.89
C LEU A 110 10.71 -7.28 4.13
N LEU A 111 11.57 -7.98 4.88
CA LEU A 111 12.67 -8.84 4.43
C LEU A 111 12.29 -9.97 3.45
N GLY A 112 11.02 -10.09 3.05
CA GLY A 112 10.52 -11.10 2.10
C GLY A 112 10.34 -10.63 0.64
N CYS A 113 10.37 -9.33 0.35
CA CYS A 113 10.00 -8.78 -0.97
C CYS A 113 11.19 -8.26 -1.80
N ILE A 114 12.43 -8.57 -1.42
CA ILE A 114 13.70 -8.01 -1.94
C ILE A 114 13.92 -8.30 -3.45
N ASN A 115 13.15 -9.20 -4.06
CA ASN A 115 13.41 -9.70 -5.41
C ASN A 115 12.74 -8.91 -6.56
N ASP A 116 11.84 -7.95 -6.27
CA ASP A 116 11.28 -7.03 -7.28
C ASP A 116 11.33 -5.57 -6.77
N PRO A 117 12.23 -4.72 -7.31
CA PRO A 117 12.36 -3.33 -6.91
C PRO A 117 11.07 -2.52 -7.08
N THR A 118 10.25 -2.85 -8.10
CA THR A 118 9.00 -2.13 -8.36
C THR A 118 7.93 -2.52 -7.35
N GLY A 119 7.80 -3.83 -7.08
CA GLY A 119 6.92 -4.35 -6.04
C GLY A 119 7.31 -3.92 -4.62
N PHE A 120 8.61 -3.72 -4.35
CA PHE A 120 9.09 -3.23 -3.07
C PHE A 120 8.60 -1.79 -2.81
N VAL A 121 8.85 -0.86 -3.75
CA VAL A 121 8.43 0.54 -3.60
C VAL A 121 6.92 0.68 -3.44
N LEU A 122 6.16 -0.04 -4.26
CA LEU A 122 4.69 0.02 -4.23
C LEU A 122 4.10 -0.54 -2.93
N ARG A 123 4.76 -1.49 -2.26
CA ARG A 123 4.27 -2.02 -0.97
C ARG A 123 4.45 -1.05 0.20
N HIS A 124 5.37 -0.09 0.10
CA HIS A 124 5.63 0.89 1.17
C HIS A 124 4.65 2.07 1.18
N GLY A 125 4.03 2.36 0.04
CA GLY A 125 3.01 3.40 -0.11
C GLY A 125 2.41 3.40 -1.50
N PHE A 126 1.19 3.90 -1.63
CA PHE A 126 0.56 4.04 -2.94
C PHE A 126 1.20 5.16 -3.73
N HIS A 127 1.43 4.91 -5.02
CA HIS A 127 1.95 5.95 -5.90
C HIS A 127 0.94 7.11 -6.04
N PRO A 128 1.37 8.39 -5.99
CA PRO A 128 0.47 9.55 -6.03
C PRO A 128 -0.50 9.56 -7.22
N ALA A 129 -0.09 9.05 -8.38
CA ALA A 129 -0.95 8.95 -9.55
C ALA A 129 -2.14 8.00 -9.34
N ILE A 130 -1.95 6.90 -8.61
CA ILE A 130 -3.00 5.91 -8.30
C ILE A 130 -3.97 6.51 -7.27
N VAL A 131 -3.43 7.18 -6.24
CA VAL A 131 -4.22 7.89 -5.22
C VAL A 131 -5.08 8.97 -5.86
N ALA A 132 -4.48 9.89 -6.61
CA ALA A 132 -5.19 11.01 -7.23
C ALA A 132 -6.29 10.55 -8.17
N THR A 133 -6.02 9.50 -8.95
CA THR A 133 -6.99 8.89 -9.86
C THR A 133 -8.20 8.33 -9.10
N THR A 134 -7.95 7.62 -8.00
CA THR A 134 -9.01 7.05 -7.16
C THR A 134 -9.83 8.13 -6.45
N VAL A 135 -9.14 9.10 -5.82
CA VAL A 135 -9.77 10.20 -5.09
C VAL A 135 -10.65 11.06 -6.02
N LYS A 136 -10.21 11.28 -7.26
CA LYS A 136 -10.99 12.00 -8.27
C LYS A 136 -12.29 11.28 -8.65
N SER A 137 -12.27 9.95 -8.68
CA SER A 137 -13.45 9.14 -9.04
C SER A 137 -14.39 8.89 -7.87
N HIS A 138 -13.96 9.11 -6.62
CA HIS A 138 -14.76 8.86 -5.43
C HIS A 138 -16.07 9.69 -5.42
N PRO A 139 -17.24 9.09 -5.08
CA PRO A 139 -17.43 7.75 -4.52
C PRO A 139 -17.48 6.60 -5.52
N GLN A 140 -17.47 6.88 -6.83
CA GLN A 140 -17.47 5.85 -7.85
C GLN A 140 -16.10 5.15 -7.96
N GLN A 141 -16.13 3.93 -8.51
CA GLN A 141 -14.89 3.26 -8.89
C GLN A 141 -14.29 3.92 -10.13
N THR A 142 -12.97 4.05 -10.16
CA THR A 142 -12.24 4.52 -11.33
C THR A 142 -12.46 3.57 -12.51
N SER A 143 -12.55 4.13 -13.72
CA SER A 143 -12.55 3.35 -14.95
C SER A 143 -11.26 2.53 -15.12
N LEU A 144 -11.34 1.38 -15.78
CA LEU A 144 -10.16 0.55 -16.06
C LEU A 144 -9.10 1.30 -16.87
N GLY A 145 -9.50 2.16 -17.81
CA GLY A 145 -8.58 2.92 -18.66
C GLY A 145 -7.79 3.98 -17.89
N ASP A 146 -8.46 4.73 -17.01
CA ASP A 146 -7.80 5.74 -16.17
C ASP A 146 -6.85 5.06 -15.17
N MET A 147 -7.27 3.96 -14.55
CA MET A 147 -6.44 3.22 -13.62
C MET A 147 -5.23 2.58 -14.30
N ALA A 148 -5.39 2.01 -15.50
CA ALA A 148 -4.28 1.49 -16.29
C ALA A 148 -3.25 2.59 -16.62
N THR A 149 -3.72 3.80 -16.95
CA THR A 149 -2.87 4.97 -17.18
C THR A 149 -2.09 5.36 -15.92
N ALA A 150 -2.77 5.39 -14.76
CA ALA A 150 -2.15 5.69 -13.48
C ALA A 150 -1.07 4.68 -13.07
N ILE A 151 -1.34 3.38 -13.26
CA ILE A 151 -0.37 2.30 -12.99
C ILE A 151 0.82 2.40 -13.95
N HIS A 152 0.58 2.66 -15.24
CA HIS A 152 1.67 2.83 -16.21
C HIS A 152 2.58 4.01 -15.83
N LYS A 153 1.98 5.13 -15.39
CA LYS A 153 2.71 6.26 -14.85
C LYS A 153 3.52 5.87 -13.61
N ALA A 154 2.92 5.18 -12.65
CA ALA A 154 3.61 4.72 -11.45
C ALA A 154 4.83 3.85 -11.77
N ILE A 155 4.69 2.88 -12.68
CA ILE A 155 5.80 2.03 -13.13
C ILE A 155 6.90 2.86 -13.79
N THR A 156 6.52 3.83 -14.63
CA THR A 156 7.48 4.71 -15.32
C THR A 156 8.27 5.57 -14.34
N ASP A 157 7.58 6.20 -13.39
CA ASP A 157 8.19 7.07 -12.37
C ASP A 157 9.12 6.25 -11.44
N VAL A 158 8.69 5.04 -11.01
CA VAL A 158 9.52 4.14 -10.20
C VAL A 158 10.77 3.69 -10.96
N ARG A 159 10.65 3.32 -12.25
CA ARG A 159 11.81 2.96 -13.08
C ARG A 159 12.78 4.13 -13.24
N ALA A 160 12.27 5.34 -13.46
CA ALA A 160 13.11 6.53 -13.54
C ALA A 160 13.85 6.80 -12.22
N SER A 161 13.17 6.61 -11.07
CA SER A 161 13.80 6.74 -9.75
C SER A 161 14.90 5.70 -9.51
N ILE A 162 14.67 4.45 -9.93
CA ILE A 162 15.69 3.39 -9.88
C ILE A 162 16.90 3.74 -10.74
N GLN A 163 16.68 4.19 -11.98
CA GLN A 163 17.76 4.62 -12.89
C GLN A 163 18.54 5.82 -12.35
N ALA A 164 17.87 6.71 -11.62
CA ALA A 164 18.49 7.86 -10.96
C ALA A 164 19.15 7.52 -9.61
N GLY A 165 18.99 6.29 -9.11
CA GLY A 165 19.49 5.88 -7.79
C GLY A 165 18.76 6.54 -6.61
N THR A 166 17.56 7.07 -6.83
CA THR A 166 16.79 7.82 -5.82
C THR A 166 15.68 6.99 -5.17
N ASP A 167 15.44 5.76 -5.61
CA ASP A 167 14.44 4.93 -4.96
C ASP A 167 14.97 4.41 -3.60
N PRO A 168 14.09 4.23 -2.60
CA PRO A 168 14.52 3.83 -1.26
C PRO A 168 15.27 2.49 -1.20
N HIS A 169 14.95 1.54 -2.09
CA HIS A 169 15.61 0.23 -2.11
C HIS A 169 17.02 0.32 -2.69
N THR A 170 17.19 1.00 -3.82
CA THR A 170 18.52 1.24 -4.39
C THR A 170 19.35 2.11 -3.45
N ALA A 171 18.79 3.18 -2.87
CA ALA A 171 19.49 4.00 -1.87
C ALA A 171 19.94 3.17 -0.66
N PHE A 172 19.07 2.30 -0.14
CA PHE A 172 19.42 1.36 0.94
C PHE A 172 20.52 0.39 0.54
N LEU A 173 20.44 -0.22 -0.65
CA LEU A 173 21.46 -1.13 -1.17
C LEU A 173 22.80 -0.42 -1.38
N THR A 174 22.81 0.78 -1.97
CA THR A 174 24.02 1.59 -2.14
C THR A 174 24.68 1.92 -0.81
N GLN A 175 23.87 2.28 0.21
CA GLN A 175 24.35 2.54 1.56
C GLN A 175 24.87 1.27 2.25
N LEU A 176 24.17 0.14 2.11
CA LEU A 176 24.54 -1.14 2.71
C LEU A 176 25.78 -1.75 2.07
N LEU A 177 25.92 -1.61 0.75
CA LEU A 177 27.01 -2.18 -0.05
C LEU A 177 28.23 -1.24 -0.14
N GLY A 178 28.13 -0.01 0.40
CA GLY A 178 29.27 0.86 0.61
C GLY A 178 29.90 1.39 -0.68
N GLU A 179 29.11 1.74 -1.69
CA GLU A 179 29.60 2.58 -2.80
C GLU A 179 29.73 4.03 -2.32
N SER A 180 30.68 4.27 -1.41
CA SER A 180 31.26 5.59 -1.22
C SER A 180 32.01 5.94 -2.51
N ASP A 181 31.46 6.91 -3.24
CA ASP A 181 32.06 7.69 -4.31
C ASP A 181 33.60 7.50 -4.48
N PRO A 182 34.08 6.94 -5.62
CA PRO A 182 35.52 6.74 -5.85
C PRO A 182 36.31 8.04 -6.10
N THR A 183 35.70 9.22 -5.98
CA THR A 183 36.36 10.51 -6.29
C THR A 183 36.93 11.28 -5.09
N GLY A 184 36.86 10.74 -3.86
CA GLY A 184 37.50 11.35 -2.69
C GLY A 184 39.02 11.11 -2.65
N PRO A 185 39.87 12.14 -2.47
CA PRO A 185 41.32 11.95 -2.43
C PRO A 185 41.71 11.11 -1.21
N ARG A 186 42.32 9.94 -1.46
CA ARG A 186 42.95 9.12 -0.43
C ARG A 186 44.16 9.88 0.11
N THR A 187 44.07 10.41 1.32
CA THR A 187 45.24 10.78 2.10
C THR A 187 46.04 9.52 2.44
N PRO A 188 47.35 9.47 2.15
CA PRO A 188 48.18 8.36 2.58
C PRO A 188 48.42 8.49 4.10
N TRP A 189 48.16 7.40 4.80
CA TRP A 189 48.43 7.23 6.22
C TRP A 189 49.91 7.45 6.54
N GLN A 190 50.18 8.22 7.60
CA GLN A 190 51.48 8.30 8.28
C GLN A 190 51.75 7.02 9.08
#